data_AF-A0A9X3S6N2-F1
#
_entry.id   AF-A0A9X3S6N2-F1
#
_cell.length_a   1.000
_cell.length_b   1.000
_cell.length_c   1.000
_cell.angle_alpha   90.00
_cell.angle_beta   90.00
_cell.angle_gamma   90.00
#
_symmetry.space_group_name_H-M   'P 1'
#
loop_
_entity.id
_entity.type
_entity.pdbx_description
1 polymer ?
#
loop_
_entity_poly.entity_id
_entity_poly.type
_entity_poly.pdbx_seq_one_letter_code
_entity_poly.pdbx_strand_id
1 'polypeptide(L)'
;MTGQVPPGAVRVVVIDDAGDEHEATVDGDVWRVVADQAGFAETLVRFLGADGALIAPLPEGPRAVVRDAGEPCPVCDDEAWVQIAVDPRTGMVACARCGFVVGGGGLHPKDDHEAPIGLETPRKRRRPRSSTRGLDEALAEVLARFSWPIYTPVGRTAVLRRVSDGGEFGSVELRCEDGETIPLTVSTERLDGPRRWPQPLATELVWRKVEPDSDLVLSHPAMLIRFMGQRRAMRRRVSGVEPTQRTFTLDGVDEAFEFLAVDDVWVARHERDGIEVVLVGNGIDPATVALEPVARSR
;
A
#
# COMPACT_ATOMS: atom_id res chain seq x y z
N MET A 1 14.93 10.61 -8.32
CA MET A 1 14.61 11.22 -7.01
C MET A 1 15.58 12.34 -6.70
N THR A 2 15.22 13.27 -5.82
CA THR A 2 16.10 14.35 -5.35
C THR A 2 15.74 14.74 -3.92
N GLY A 3 16.69 15.32 -3.19
CA GLY A 3 16.48 15.83 -1.86
C GLY A 3 17.65 16.71 -1.40
N GLN A 4 17.57 17.15 -0.14
CA GLN A 4 18.61 17.95 0.49
C GLN A 4 19.66 17.06 1.17
N VAL A 5 20.92 17.46 1.10
CA VAL A 5 22.06 16.85 1.78
C VAL A 5 22.17 17.47 3.16
N PRO A 6 22.06 16.69 4.25
CA PRO A 6 22.18 17.24 5.59
C PRO A 6 23.61 17.75 5.86
N PRO A 7 23.78 18.73 6.76
CA PRO A 7 25.10 19.24 7.12
C PRO A 7 26.06 18.12 7.55
N GLY A 8 27.28 18.18 7.02
CA GLY A 8 28.35 17.19 7.29
C GLY A 8 28.35 15.98 6.36
N ALA A 9 27.27 15.73 5.60
CA ALA A 9 27.25 14.64 4.63
C ALA A 9 27.96 15.05 3.34
N VAL A 10 28.80 14.15 2.84
CA VAL A 10 29.56 14.34 1.59
C VAL A 10 29.22 13.27 0.55
N ARG A 11 28.54 12.20 0.96
CA ARG A 11 28.13 11.10 0.08
C ARG A 11 26.70 10.68 0.40
N VAL A 12 25.94 10.39 -0.65
CA VAL A 12 24.54 9.97 -0.56
C VAL A 12 24.36 8.67 -1.35
N VAL A 13 23.83 7.65 -0.69
CA VAL A 13 23.51 6.36 -1.29
C VAL A 13 22.01 6.16 -1.21
N VAL A 14 21.38 5.80 -2.33
CA VAL A 14 19.95 5.49 -2.41
C VAL A 14 19.80 4.00 -2.62
N ILE A 15 18.89 3.38 -1.89
CA ILE A 15 18.59 1.95 -1.99
C ILE A 15 17.29 1.78 -2.76
N ASP A 16 17.29 0.95 -3.80
CA ASP A 16 16.08 0.70 -4.59
C ASP A 16 15.15 -0.37 -3.99
N ASP A 17 14.06 -0.66 -4.71
CA ASP A 17 13.10 -1.68 -4.32
C ASP A 17 13.65 -3.11 -4.43
N ALA A 18 14.72 -3.36 -5.20
CA ALA A 18 15.45 -4.64 -5.20
C ALA A 18 16.41 -4.75 -3.99
N GLY A 19 16.81 -3.62 -3.43
CA GLY A 19 17.81 -3.52 -2.36
C GLY A 19 19.20 -3.15 -2.86
N ASP A 20 19.36 -2.81 -4.14
CA ASP A 20 20.62 -2.38 -4.72
C ASP A 20 20.95 -0.94 -4.31
N GLU A 21 22.24 -0.68 -4.11
CA GLU A 21 22.76 0.62 -3.69
C GLU A 21 23.21 1.45 -4.90
N HIS A 22 22.69 2.66 -5.00
CA HIS A 22 22.97 3.62 -6.06
C HIS A 22 23.60 4.88 -5.47
N GLU A 23 24.78 5.24 -5.93
CA GLU A 23 25.42 6.48 -5.51
C GLU A 23 24.75 7.68 -6.20
N ALA A 24 24.21 8.60 -5.40
CA ALA A 24 23.58 9.80 -5.92
C ALA A 24 24.64 10.84 -6.29
N THR A 25 24.35 11.62 -7.33
CA THR A 25 25.13 12.82 -7.64
C THR A 25 24.79 13.90 -6.62
N VAL A 26 25.82 14.48 -5.98
CA VAL A 26 25.69 15.62 -5.08
C VAL A 26 26.18 16.89 -5.78
N ASP A 27 25.35 17.93 -5.78
CA ASP A 27 25.65 19.26 -6.30
C ASP A 27 25.23 20.32 -5.28
N GLY A 28 26.22 20.90 -4.58
CA GLY A 28 25.98 21.75 -3.42
C GLY A 28 25.30 21.00 -2.28
N ASP A 29 24.14 21.50 -1.85
CA ASP A 29 23.28 20.91 -0.80
C ASP A 29 22.16 20.03 -1.37
N VAL A 30 22.17 19.74 -2.68
CA VAL A 30 21.17 18.91 -3.34
C VAL A 30 21.80 17.59 -3.78
N TRP A 31 21.08 16.50 -3.58
CA TRP A 31 21.41 15.21 -4.20
C TRP A 31 20.36 14.81 -5.23
N ARG A 32 20.77 14.03 -6.22
CA ARG A 32 19.88 13.44 -7.24
C ARG A 32 20.34 12.04 -7.62
N VAL A 33 19.37 11.17 -7.84
CA VAL A 33 19.56 9.86 -8.49
C VAL A 33 18.54 9.73 -9.61
N VAL A 34 18.97 9.31 -10.80
CA VAL A 34 18.07 9.09 -11.94
C VAL A 34 17.45 7.71 -11.79
N ALA A 35 16.13 7.65 -11.94
CA ALA A 35 15.31 6.46 -11.68
C ALA A 35 15.06 5.63 -12.94
N ASP A 36 15.84 5.84 -14.00
CA ASP A 36 15.55 5.32 -15.33
C ASP A 36 15.38 3.79 -15.37
N GLN A 37 16.05 3.05 -14.48
CA GLN A 37 15.86 1.61 -14.31
C GLN A 37 15.69 1.14 -12.86
N ALA A 38 16.06 1.96 -11.88
CA ALA A 38 16.28 1.54 -10.50
C ALA A 38 15.03 1.58 -9.59
N GLY A 39 13.79 1.51 -10.11
CA GLY A 39 12.56 1.28 -9.32
C GLY A 39 12.56 1.81 -7.86
N PHE A 40 12.28 3.09 -7.65
CA PHE A 40 12.28 3.71 -6.32
C PHE A 40 10.86 4.04 -5.82
N ALA A 41 10.15 3.09 -5.21
CA ALA A 41 8.84 3.37 -4.60
C ALA A 41 8.91 3.99 -3.20
N GLU A 42 10.04 3.87 -2.48
CA GLU A 42 10.27 4.46 -1.17
C GLU A 42 11.62 5.19 -1.12
N THR A 43 11.70 6.31 -0.40
CA THR A 43 12.93 7.08 -0.21
C THR A 43 13.83 6.42 0.83
N LEU A 44 14.56 5.37 0.43
CA LEU A 44 15.58 4.72 1.24
C LEU A 44 16.94 5.38 0.98
N VAL A 45 17.34 6.32 1.83
CA VAL A 45 18.55 7.13 1.60
C VAL A 45 19.49 7.04 2.80
N ARG A 46 20.76 6.80 2.52
CA ARG A 46 21.87 6.78 3.48
C ARG A 46 22.77 8.00 3.24
N PHE A 47 22.98 8.80 4.27
CA PHE A 47 23.89 9.95 4.26
C PHE A 47 25.18 9.60 4.99
N LEU A 48 26.32 9.86 4.36
CA LEU A 48 27.64 9.51 4.88
C LEU A 48 28.53 10.74 4.99
N GLY A 49 29.21 10.86 6.13
CA GLY A 49 30.29 11.83 6.35
C GLY A 49 31.57 11.46 5.61
N ALA A 50 32.56 12.35 5.67
CA ALA A 50 33.85 12.17 4.98
C ALA A 50 34.66 10.97 5.48
N ASP A 51 34.42 10.53 6.72
CA ASP A 51 34.97 9.34 7.34
C ASP A 51 34.15 8.07 7.08
N GLY A 52 33.06 8.17 6.32
CA GLY A 52 32.11 7.09 6.09
C GLY A 52 31.12 6.86 7.23
N ALA A 53 31.09 7.71 8.26
CA ALA A 53 30.11 7.60 9.34
C ALA A 53 28.70 7.96 8.85
N LEU A 54 27.69 7.25 9.36
CA LEU A 54 26.29 7.57 9.10
C LEU A 54 25.92 8.91 9.72
N ILE A 55 25.25 9.76 8.92
CA ILE A 55 24.67 11.00 9.39
C ILE A 55 23.15 10.82 9.44
N ALA A 56 22.60 10.97 10.64
CA ALA A 56 21.17 10.82 10.90
C ALA A 56 20.49 12.20 10.97
N PRO A 57 19.80 12.65 9.90
CA PRO A 57 19.11 13.94 9.90
C PRO A 57 17.76 13.85 10.61
N LEU A 58 17.78 13.62 11.92
CA LEU A 58 16.57 13.56 12.72
C LEU A 58 16.15 14.95 13.20
N PRO A 59 14.84 15.28 13.19
CA PRO A 59 14.37 16.51 13.80
C PRO A 59 14.64 16.51 15.31
N GLU A 60 14.70 17.72 15.87
CA GLU A 60 14.68 17.93 17.32
C GLU A 60 13.31 17.54 17.90
N GLY A 61 13.29 17.19 19.18
CA GLY A 61 12.05 16.90 19.90
C GLY A 61 12.17 15.75 20.91
N PRO A 62 11.16 15.57 21.78
CA PRO A 62 11.06 14.42 22.67
C PRO A 62 11.05 13.10 21.88
N ARG A 63 11.77 12.10 22.38
CA ARG A 63 11.92 10.79 21.75
C ARG A 63 11.43 9.69 22.68
N ALA A 64 10.64 8.77 22.14
CA ALA A 64 10.23 7.54 22.80
C ALA A 64 10.76 6.34 22.00
N VAL A 65 11.39 5.37 22.66
CA VAL A 65 11.86 4.15 22.01
C VAL A 65 10.67 3.25 21.67
N VAL A 66 10.64 2.73 20.44
CA VAL A 66 9.63 1.75 20.00
C VAL A 66 10.19 0.35 20.24
N ARG A 67 9.89 -0.25 21.39
CA ARG A 67 10.52 -1.50 21.84
C ARG A 67 9.89 -2.78 21.27
N ASP A 68 8.68 -2.66 20.77
CA ASP A 68 7.86 -3.78 20.28
C ASP A 68 7.88 -3.89 18.76
N ALA A 69 8.73 -3.12 18.07
CA ALA A 69 9.04 -3.32 16.67
C ALA A 69 10.23 -4.28 16.53
N GLY A 70 10.06 -5.37 15.77
CA GLY A 70 11.13 -6.36 15.55
C GLY A 70 11.75 -6.28 14.16
N GLU A 71 11.26 -5.42 13.28
CA GLU A 71 11.76 -5.30 11.92
C GLU A 71 13.00 -4.39 11.87
N PRO A 72 14.11 -4.80 11.23
CA PRO A 72 15.30 -3.97 11.13
C PRO A 72 15.11 -2.77 10.19
N CYS A 73 15.90 -1.72 10.41
CA CYS A 73 15.92 -0.55 9.54
C CYS A 73 16.42 -0.92 8.13
N PRO A 74 15.67 -0.63 7.06
CA PRO A 74 16.07 -1.02 5.70
C PRO A 74 17.32 -0.30 5.19
N VAL A 75 17.78 0.76 5.87
CA VAL A 75 18.92 1.58 5.45
C VAL A 75 20.21 1.18 6.16
N CYS A 76 20.15 0.76 7.43
CA CYS A 76 21.33 0.47 8.25
C CYS A 76 21.28 -0.84 9.05
N ASP A 77 20.21 -1.62 8.88
CA ASP A 77 19.97 -2.92 9.50
C ASP A 77 19.85 -2.92 11.05
N ASP A 78 19.77 -1.74 11.66
CA ASP A 78 19.60 -1.58 13.10
C ASP A 78 18.11 -1.57 13.52
N GLU A 79 17.80 -2.03 14.73
CA GLU A 79 16.46 -2.06 15.32
C GLU A 79 16.19 -0.87 16.26
N ALA A 80 17.08 0.14 16.28
CA ALA A 80 16.96 1.34 17.11
C ALA A 80 15.85 2.31 16.65
N TRP A 81 14.59 1.89 16.70
CA TRP A 81 13.43 2.71 16.33
C TRP A 81 13.02 3.68 17.43
N VAL A 82 12.75 4.92 17.03
CA VAL A 82 12.23 5.97 17.91
C VAL A 82 11.01 6.64 17.30
N GLN A 83 10.05 6.98 18.14
CA GLN A 83 9.00 7.92 17.82
C GLN A 83 9.42 9.31 18.29
N ILE A 84 9.45 10.28 17.38
CA ILE A 84 9.81 11.67 17.65
C ILE A 84 8.54 12.52 17.57
N ALA A 85 8.23 13.23 18.65
CA ALA A 85 7.13 14.20 18.65
C ALA A 85 7.57 15.45 17.90
N VAL A 86 7.04 15.66 16.69
CA VAL A 86 7.36 16.82 15.84
C VAL A 86 6.39 17.96 16.12
N ASP A 87 5.13 17.63 16.41
CA ASP A 87 4.14 18.56 16.94
C ASP A 87 3.18 17.83 17.92
N PRO A 88 2.31 18.54 18.68
CA PRO A 88 1.43 17.93 19.68
C PRO A 88 0.42 16.91 19.13
N ARG A 89 0.20 16.87 17.82
CA ARG A 89 -0.78 16.03 17.12
C ARG A 89 -0.14 15.02 16.19
N THR A 90 1.13 15.18 15.84
CA THR A 90 1.82 14.27 14.92
C THR A 90 3.15 13.78 15.50
N GLY A 91 3.38 12.48 15.34
CA GLY A 91 4.63 11.82 15.68
C GLY A 91 5.23 11.18 14.44
N MET A 92 6.54 11.27 14.30
CA MET A 92 7.31 10.62 13.25
C MET A 92 7.96 9.36 13.82
N VAL A 93 8.00 8.27 13.06
CA VAL A 93 8.76 7.06 13.43
C VAL A 93 10.01 7.00 12.59
N ALA A 94 11.17 6.94 13.23
CA ALA A 94 12.45 6.97 12.54
C ALA A 94 13.49 6.05 13.19
N CYS A 95 14.49 5.64 12.42
CA CYS A 95 15.65 4.93 12.94
C CYS A 95 16.60 5.93 13.61
N ALA A 96 16.90 5.73 14.90
CA ALA A 96 17.79 6.58 15.67
C ALA A 96 19.23 6.61 15.14
N ARG A 97 19.65 5.57 14.41
CA ARG A 97 21.03 5.40 13.93
C ARG A 97 21.31 6.09 12.59
N CYS A 98 20.43 5.94 11.61
CA CYS A 98 20.64 6.49 10.26
C CYS A 98 19.65 7.60 9.88
N GLY A 99 18.65 7.87 10.73
CA GLY A 99 17.65 8.91 10.48
C GLY A 99 16.55 8.55 9.49
N PHE A 100 16.51 7.31 8.98
CA PHE A 100 15.45 6.88 8.07
C PHE A 100 14.06 7.00 8.71
N VAL A 101 13.11 7.59 7.98
CA VAL A 101 11.74 7.86 8.44
C VAL A 101 10.75 6.89 7.80
N VAL A 102 9.96 6.21 8.63
CA VAL A 102 8.88 5.32 8.17
C VAL A 102 7.70 6.16 7.68
N GLY A 103 7.33 5.99 6.40
CA GLY A 103 6.16 6.65 5.82
C GLY A 103 6.34 8.13 5.45
N GLY A 104 7.58 8.66 5.48
CA GLY A 104 7.90 10.08 5.28
C GLY A 104 7.79 10.62 3.85
N GLY A 105 7.39 9.80 2.87
CA GLY A 105 7.23 10.21 1.47
C GLY A 105 5.77 10.27 1.06
N GLY A 106 5.14 11.45 1.13
CA GLY A 106 3.91 11.71 0.37
C GLY A 106 2.61 11.09 0.88
N LEU A 107 2.60 10.41 2.04
CA LEU A 107 1.35 10.27 2.81
C LEU A 107 1.05 11.64 3.44
N HIS A 108 0.48 12.54 2.64
CA HIS A 108 -0.29 13.63 3.21
C HIS A 108 -1.26 12.98 4.20
N PRO A 109 -1.24 13.33 5.50
CA PRO A 109 -2.26 12.92 6.45
C PRO A 109 -3.52 13.70 6.12
N LYS A 110 -4.15 13.37 5.00
CA LYS A 110 -5.56 13.65 4.78
C LYS A 110 -6.27 12.37 5.21
N ASP A 111 -6.95 12.51 6.34
CA ASP A 111 -7.97 11.63 6.88
C ASP A 111 -7.47 10.57 7.90
N ASP A 112 -7.67 10.94 9.18
CA ASP A 112 -8.10 10.07 10.30
C ASP A 112 -7.10 9.30 11.19
N HIS A 113 -5.80 9.57 11.17
CA HIS A 113 -4.92 9.06 12.23
C HIS A 113 -4.72 10.11 13.35
N GLU A 114 -5.65 10.11 14.31
CA GLU A 114 -5.60 10.93 15.52
C GLU A 114 -4.43 10.54 16.45
N ALA A 115 -3.44 11.45 16.52
CA ALA A 115 -2.54 11.87 17.61
C ALA A 115 -1.85 10.90 18.61
N PRO A 116 -0.63 11.26 19.09
CA PRO A 116 0.40 10.33 19.59
C PRO A 116 0.66 10.41 21.12
N ILE A 117 1.46 9.45 21.61
CA ILE A 117 2.22 9.36 22.88
C ILE A 117 1.56 9.91 24.16
N GLY A 118 1.15 8.98 25.04
CA GLY A 118 1.05 9.21 26.49
C GLY A 118 -0.12 10.06 26.98
N LEU A 119 -0.91 10.66 26.09
CA LEU A 119 -2.21 11.23 26.44
C LEU A 119 -3.28 10.25 26.02
N GLU A 120 -3.98 9.65 27.00
CA GLU A 120 -5.24 8.95 26.77
C GLU A 120 -6.24 9.96 26.18
N THR A 121 -6.22 10.15 24.85
CA THR A 121 -7.38 10.72 24.19
C THR A 121 -8.54 9.76 24.46
N PRO A 122 -9.70 10.27 24.93
CA PRO A 122 -10.86 9.43 25.13
C PRO A 122 -11.12 8.74 23.80
N ARG A 123 -10.86 7.42 23.74
CA ARG A 123 -11.05 6.59 22.55
C ARG A 123 -12.37 7.04 21.97
N LYS A 124 -12.37 7.72 20.81
CA LYS A 124 -13.61 7.97 20.07
C LYS A 124 -14.27 6.60 20.04
N ARG A 125 -15.42 6.46 20.73
CA ARG A 125 -16.15 5.20 20.77
C ARG A 125 -16.23 4.81 19.31
N ARG A 126 -15.51 3.73 18.92
CA ARG A 126 -15.64 3.13 17.60
C ARG A 126 -17.15 3.10 17.42
N ARG A 127 -17.69 3.86 16.46
CA ARG A 127 -19.10 3.72 16.10
C ARG A 127 -19.27 2.20 16.02
N PRO A 128 -20.16 1.59 16.82
CA PRO A 128 -20.35 0.15 16.74
C PRO A 128 -20.47 -0.12 15.25
N ARG A 129 -19.57 -0.98 14.70
CA ARG A 129 -19.62 -1.41 13.30
C ARG A 129 -21.09 -1.61 13.05
N SER A 130 -21.68 -0.74 12.25
CA SER A 130 -23.14 -0.56 12.25
C SER A 130 -23.71 -1.95 12.14
N SER A 131 -24.51 -2.33 13.14
CA SER A 131 -25.35 -3.53 13.11
C SER A 131 -25.75 -3.80 11.67
N THR A 132 -25.59 -5.03 11.20
CA THR A 132 -26.07 -5.64 9.95
C THR A 132 -27.41 -5.08 9.44
N ARG A 133 -27.45 -3.79 9.11
CA ARG A 133 -28.26 -3.21 8.06
C ARG A 133 -27.75 -3.98 6.86
N GLY A 134 -28.61 -4.83 6.31
CA GLY A 134 -28.20 -6.00 5.55
C GLY A 134 -27.07 -5.63 4.61
N LEU A 135 -25.98 -6.40 4.63
CA LEU A 135 -24.89 -6.23 3.66
C LEU A 135 -25.46 -6.12 2.23
N ASP A 136 -26.55 -6.83 2.00
CA ASP A 136 -27.40 -6.81 0.81
C ASP A 136 -28.05 -5.46 0.52
N GLU A 137 -28.56 -4.72 1.53
CA GLU A 137 -29.11 -3.37 1.34
C GLU A 137 -28.02 -2.36 0.96
N ALA A 138 -26.86 -2.43 1.63
CA ALA A 138 -25.74 -1.55 1.34
C ALA A 138 -25.17 -1.82 -0.06
N LEU A 139 -25.04 -3.10 -0.44
CA LEU A 139 -24.62 -3.49 -1.78
C LEU A 139 -25.68 -3.06 -2.82
N ALA A 140 -26.97 -3.30 -2.58
CA ALA A 140 -28.04 -2.87 -3.48
C ALA A 140 -28.05 -1.34 -3.70
N GLU A 141 -27.86 -0.55 -2.64
CA GLU A 141 -27.75 0.90 -2.74
C GLU A 141 -26.56 1.33 -3.60
N VAL A 142 -25.41 0.66 -3.44
CA VAL A 142 -24.22 0.89 -4.26
C VAL A 142 -24.48 0.50 -5.73
N LEU A 143 -25.03 -0.68 -5.99
CA LEU A 143 -25.35 -1.15 -7.35
C LEU A 143 -26.34 -0.21 -8.05
N ALA A 144 -27.30 0.36 -7.32
CA ALA A 144 -28.27 1.30 -7.87
C ALA A 144 -27.66 2.66 -8.25
N ARG A 145 -26.51 3.04 -7.67
CA ARG A 145 -25.83 4.31 -7.98
C ARG A 145 -24.99 4.24 -9.25
N PHE A 146 -24.50 3.06 -9.63
CA PHE A 146 -23.58 2.90 -10.75
C PHE A 146 -24.29 2.45 -12.03
N SER A 147 -24.09 3.18 -13.12
CA SER A 147 -24.66 2.90 -14.43
C SER A 147 -23.86 1.87 -15.25
N TRP A 148 -22.78 1.36 -14.69
CA TRP A 148 -21.86 0.37 -15.27
C TRP A 148 -21.85 -0.94 -14.47
N PRO A 149 -21.46 -2.08 -15.08
CA PRO A 149 -21.41 -3.37 -14.39
C PRO A 149 -20.35 -3.41 -13.29
N ILE A 150 -20.73 -3.90 -12.12
CA ILE A 150 -19.81 -4.27 -11.03
C ILE A 150 -19.69 -5.78 -11.05
N TYR A 151 -18.47 -6.31 -11.02
CA TYR A 151 -18.22 -7.74 -11.18
C TYR A 151 -18.00 -8.46 -9.85
N THR A 152 -18.43 -9.72 -9.78
CA THR A 152 -18.13 -10.64 -8.70
C THR A 152 -17.68 -11.99 -9.28
N PRO A 153 -16.87 -12.78 -8.56
CA PRO A 153 -16.58 -14.14 -8.95
C PRO A 153 -17.85 -15.00 -8.90
N VAL A 154 -18.03 -15.85 -9.93
CA VAL A 154 -19.16 -16.77 -10.04
C VAL A 154 -19.21 -17.70 -8.84
N GLY A 155 -20.40 -17.85 -8.26
CA GLY A 155 -20.64 -18.79 -7.16
C GLY A 155 -20.08 -18.35 -5.80
N ARG A 156 -19.58 -17.11 -5.67
CA ARG A 156 -19.03 -16.59 -4.41
C ARG A 156 -19.87 -15.48 -3.82
N THR A 157 -19.94 -15.43 -2.49
CA THR A 157 -20.59 -14.33 -1.77
C THR A 157 -19.67 -13.13 -1.75
N ALA A 158 -20.14 -11.99 -2.27
CA ALA A 158 -19.43 -10.73 -2.26
C ALA A 158 -19.77 -9.88 -1.03
N VAL A 159 -18.74 -9.32 -0.42
CA VAL A 159 -18.83 -8.38 0.70
C VAL A 159 -18.27 -7.03 0.26
N LEU A 160 -19.10 -5.99 0.37
CA LEU A 160 -18.67 -4.64 0.07
C LEU A 160 -17.54 -4.21 1.03
N ARG A 161 -16.33 -3.98 0.48
CA ARG A 161 -15.17 -3.56 1.27
C ARG A 161 -14.98 -2.05 1.24
N ARG A 162 -15.08 -1.45 0.05
CA ARG A 162 -14.84 -0.03 -0.16
C ARG A 162 -15.70 0.50 -1.30
N VAL A 163 -16.21 1.71 -1.10
CA VAL A 163 -16.79 2.54 -2.15
C VAL A 163 -16.07 3.87 -2.11
N SER A 164 -15.56 4.30 -3.25
CA SER A 164 -15.17 5.70 -3.46
C SER A 164 -16.19 6.30 -4.40
N ASP A 165 -16.91 7.32 -3.95
CA ASP A 165 -17.95 8.01 -4.72
C ASP A 165 -17.49 9.45 -5.00
N GLY A 166 -17.04 9.67 -6.23
CA GLY A 166 -16.73 10.99 -6.78
C GLY A 166 -17.82 11.50 -7.72
N GLY A 167 -19.06 10.99 -7.63
CA GLY A 167 -20.13 11.25 -8.58
C GLY A 167 -20.10 10.26 -9.75
N GLU A 168 -19.83 10.73 -10.97
CA GLU A 168 -19.76 9.88 -12.17
C GLU A 168 -18.54 8.93 -12.17
N PHE A 169 -17.57 9.20 -11.30
CA PHE A 169 -16.37 8.41 -11.10
C PHE A 169 -16.46 7.72 -9.75
N GLY A 170 -16.30 6.41 -9.75
CA GLY A 170 -16.26 5.65 -8.52
C GLY A 170 -15.53 4.35 -8.69
N SER A 171 -15.06 3.84 -7.56
CA SER A 171 -14.45 2.53 -7.45
C SER A 171 -15.27 1.70 -6.45
N VAL A 172 -15.69 0.52 -6.85
CA VAL A 172 -16.32 -0.45 -5.96
C VAL A 172 -15.36 -1.60 -5.75
N GLU A 173 -15.09 -1.92 -4.50
CA GLU A 173 -14.25 -3.05 -4.12
C GLU A 173 -15.05 -4.06 -3.33
N LEU A 174 -15.10 -5.29 -3.84
CA LEU A 174 -15.76 -6.43 -3.23
C LEU A 174 -14.70 -7.43 -2.75
N ARG A 175 -14.85 -7.91 -1.52
CA ARG A 175 -14.13 -9.07 -0.98
C ARG A 175 -15.04 -10.28 -1.09
N CYS A 176 -14.57 -11.33 -1.75
CA CYS A 176 -15.37 -12.52 -2.01
C CYS A 176 -14.79 -13.70 -1.21
N GLU A 177 -15.66 -14.44 -0.52
CA GLU A 177 -15.30 -15.55 0.36
C GLU A 177 -15.93 -16.85 -0.14
N ASP A 178 -15.24 -17.97 0.07
CA ASP A 178 -15.66 -19.31 -0.36
C ASP A 178 -15.80 -20.27 0.84
N GLY A 179 -16.47 -19.80 1.90
CA GLY A 179 -16.63 -20.51 3.17
C GLY A 179 -15.35 -20.58 4.01
N GLU A 180 -14.27 -21.14 3.47
CA GLU A 180 -12.96 -21.30 4.10
C GLU A 180 -11.92 -20.34 3.48
N THR A 181 -12.05 -19.07 3.84
CA THR A 181 -10.91 -18.17 4.16
C THR A 181 -9.87 -17.80 3.09
N ILE A 182 -10.18 -17.82 1.80
CA ILE A 182 -9.31 -17.17 0.81
C ILE A 182 -9.97 -15.97 0.13
N PRO A 183 -9.51 -14.72 0.41
CA PRO A 183 -10.12 -13.53 -0.17
C PRO A 183 -9.71 -13.38 -1.63
N LEU A 184 -10.71 -13.31 -2.52
CA LEU A 184 -10.58 -12.68 -3.83
C LEU A 184 -11.11 -11.25 -3.72
N THR A 185 -10.29 -10.27 -4.06
CA THR A 185 -10.74 -8.88 -4.15
C THR A 185 -11.01 -8.54 -5.60
N VAL A 186 -12.20 -8.01 -5.89
CA VAL A 186 -12.56 -7.46 -7.20
C VAL A 186 -12.76 -5.96 -7.04
N SER A 187 -11.98 -5.17 -7.77
CA SER A 187 -12.15 -3.72 -7.86
C SER A 187 -12.66 -3.39 -9.26
N THR A 188 -13.69 -2.56 -9.34
CA THR A 188 -14.24 -2.06 -10.60
C THR A 188 -14.27 -0.54 -10.56
N GLU A 189 -13.62 0.12 -11.51
CA GLU A 189 -13.46 1.59 -11.56
C GLU A 189 -13.73 2.13 -12.97
N ARG A 190 -14.42 3.28 -13.06
CA ARG A 190 -14.67 3.96 -14.34
C ARG A 190 -13.54 4.92 -14.70
N LEU A 191 -13.02 4.80 -15.91
CA LEU A 191 -11.81 5.52 -16.36
C LEU A 191 -12.06 6.93 -16.92
N ASP A 192 -13.31 7.34 -17.12
CA ASP A 192 -13.68 8.63 -17.74
C ASP A 192 -13.36 9.86 -16.85
N GLY A 193 -12.81 9.66 -15.65
CA GLY A 193 -12.53 10.71 -14.67
C GLY A 193 -11.18 11.40 -14.83
N PRO A 194 -10.88 12.41 -13.99
CA PRO A 194 -9.53 12.94 -13.89
C PRO A 194 -8.61 11.79 -13.49
N ARG A 195 -7.91 11.24 -14.50
CA ARG A 195 -7.16 9.97 -14.41
C ARG A 195 -6.33 9.90 -13.14
N ARG A 196 -6.63 8.94 -12.27
CA ARG A 196 -5.54 8.25 -11.57
C ARG A 196 -4.79 7.49 -12.64
N TRP A 197 -3.51 7.79 -12.80
CA TRP A 197 -2.66 6.98 -13.66
C TRP A 197 -2.73 5.55 -13.14
N PRO A 198 -3.08 4.57 -14.00
CA PRO A 198 -3.19 3.18 -13.58
C PRO A 198 -1.85 2.79 -12.94
N GLN A 199 -1.90 2.32 -11.70
CA GLN A 199 -0.69 1.93 -10.99
C GLN A 199 -0.08 0.72 -11.71
N PRO A 200 1.26 0.57 -11.72
CA PRO A 200 1.88 -0.67 -12.16
C PRO A 200 1.34 -1.86 -11.36
N LEU A 201 1.15 -3.02 -11.98
CA LEU A 201 0.63 -4.22 -11.28
C LEU A 201 1.47 -4.60 -10.05
N ALA A 202 2.80 -4.41 -10.11
CA ALA A 202 3.68 -4.61 -8.97
C ALA A 202 3.28 -3.74 -7.76
N THR A 203 2.87 -2.49 -8.01
CA THR A 203 2.41 -1.57 -6.97
C THR A 203 1.08 -2.03 -6.38
N GLU A 204 0.11 -2.44 -7.21
CA GLU A 204 -1.15 -3.01 -6.74
C GLU A 204 -0.92 -4.25 -5.86
N LEU A 205 -0.09 -5.19 -6.31
CA LEU A 205 0.21 -6.41 -5.57
C LEU A 205 0.81 -6.11 -4.19
N VAL A 206 1.71 -5.13 -4.11
CA VAL A 206 2.33 -4.66 -2.86
C VAL A 206 1.31 -4.06 -1.89
N TRP A 207 0.37 -3.25 -2.38
CA TRP A 207 -0.64 -2.65 -1.52
C TRP A 207 -1.66 -3.67 -1.02
N ARG A 208 -1.92 -4.73 -1.79
CA ARG A 208 -3.03 -5.65 -1.54
C ARG A 208 -2.63 -6.89 -0.75
N LYS A 209 -1.38 -7.35 -0.83
CA LYS A 209 -0.84 -8.47 -0.01
C LYS A 209 -0.72 -8.08 1.47
N VAL A 210 -0.37 -6.84 1.76
CA VAL A 210 -0.01 -6.42 3.11
C VAL A 210 -1.28 -6.16 3.91
N GLU A 211 -1.90 -7.23 4.43
CA GLU A 211 -2.95 -7.13 5.42
C GLU A 211 -2.33 -6.96 6.82
N PRO A 212 -2.85 -6.05 7.65
CA PRO A 212 -2.45 -5.95 9.04
C PRO A 212 -2.80 -7.26 9.75
N ASP A 213 -1.79 -7.89 10.36
CA ASP A 213 -2.00 -9.03 11.24
C ASP A 213 -2.78 -8.56 12.46
N SER A 214 -4.08 -8.92 12.54
CA SER A 214 -4.98 -8.43 13.56
C SER A 214 -4.70 -8.99 14.95
N ASP A 215 -3.92 -10.07 15.03
CA ASP A 215 -3.73 -10.84 16.26
C ASP A 215 -2.50 -10.37 17.03
N LEU A 216 -1.66 -9.54 16.41
CA LEU A 216 -0.50 -8.95 17.06
C LEU A 216 -0.87 -7.71 17.86
N VAL A 217 -0.56 -7.74 19.16
CA VAL A 217 -0.69 -6.59 20.06
C VAL A 217 0.57 -5.73 19.95
N LEU A 218 0.60 -4.86 18.94
CA LEU A 218 1.69 -3.91 18.70
C LEU A 218 1.25 -2.47 18.99
N SER A 219 2.19 -1.65 19.45
CA SER A 219 2.06 -0.20 19.47
C SER A 219 1.87 0.33 18.05
N HIS A 220 1.19 1.47 17.90
CA HIS A 220 0.96 2.07 16.59
C HIS A 220 2.26 2.31 15.80
N PRO A 221 3.35 2.84 16.40
CA PRO A 221 4.64 2.93 15.72
C PRO A 221 5.20 1.59 15.23
N ALA A 222 5.10 0.53 16.03
CA ALA A 222 5.55 -0.80 15.66
C ALA A 222 4.71 -1.39 14.51
N MET A 223 3.38 -1.18 14.51
CA MET A 223 2.52 -1.54 13.39
C MET A 223 2.93 -0.85 12.08
N LEU A 224 3.29 0.44 12.12
CA LEU A 224 3.76 1.17 10.94
C LEU A 224 5.10 0.62 10.42
N ILE A 225 6.05 0.35 11.33
CA ILE A 225 7.36 -0.25 10.99
C ILE A 225 7.14 -1.60 10.30
N ARG A 226 6.35 -2.48 10.92
CA ARG A 226 5.99 -3.81 10.39
C ARG A 226 5.31 -3.73 9.03
N PHE A 227 4.27 -2.92 8.92
CA PHE A 227 3.51 -2.74 7.68
C PHE A 227 4.43 -2.29 6.53
N MET A 228 5.28 -1.29 6.77
CA MET A 228 6.23 -0.81 5.75
C MET A 228 7.33 -1.84 5.46
N GLY A 229 7.77 -2.61 6.45
CA GLY A 229 8.68 -3.74 6.29
C GLY A 229 8.11 -4.83 5.37
N GLN A 230 6.86 -5.23 5.58
CA GLN A 230 6.14 -6.18 4.73
C GLN A 230 5.99 -5.65 3.29
N ARG A 231 5.68 -4.35 3.12
CA ARG A 231 5.61 -3.72 1.80
C ARG A 231 6.96 -3.73 1.08
N ARG A 232 8.05 -3.42 1.78
CA ARG A 232 9.42 -3.52 1.22
C ARG A 232 9.75 -4.94 0.81
N ALA A 233 9.48 -5.91 1.67
CA ALA A 233 9.72 -7.32 1.37
C ALA A 233 8.94 -7.77 0.12
N MET A 234 7.69 -7.34 -0.02
CA MET A 234 6.91 -7.62 -1.23
C MET A 234 7.48 -6.90 -2.46
N ARG A 235 7.86 -5.62 -2.35
CA ARG A 235 8.51 -4.87 -3.45
C ARG A 235 9.75 -5.57 -3.98
N ARG A 236 10.61 -6.07 -3.08
CA ARG A 236 11.78 -6.88 -3.45
C ARG A 236 11.41 -8.13 -4.22
N ARG A 237 10.35 -8.85 -3.82
CA ARG A 237 9.92 -10.08 -4.50
C ARG A 237 9.29 -9.83 -5.87
N VAL A 238 8.58 -8.71 -6.04
CA VAL A 238 8.00 -8.33 -7.35
C VAL A 238 9.00 -7.61 -8.26
N SER A 239 10.13 -7.14 -7.71
CA SER A 239 11.18 -6.51 -8.49
C SER A 239 11.75 -7.49 -9.51
N GLY A 240 11.75 -7.10 -10.79
CA GLY A 240 12.20 -7.96 -11.90
C GLY A 240 11.19 -9.02 -12.36
N VAL A 241 9.98 -9.05 -11.80
CA VAL A 241 8.91 -9.91 -12.31
C VAL A 241 8.15 -9.15 -13.40
N GLU A 242 8.23 -9.67 -14.63
CA GLU A 242 7.54 -9.09 -15.78
C GLU A 242 6.06 -9.48 -15.80
N PRO A 243 5.14 -8.52 -16.03
CA PRO A 243 3.74 -8.85 -16.29
C PRO A 243 3.59 -9.75 -17.52
N THR A 244 2.66 -10.69 -17.42
CA THR A 244 2.28 -11.61 -18.50
C THR A 244 0.82 -11.38 -18.88
N GLN A 245 0.32 -12.12 -19.86
CA GLN A 245 -1.11 -12.13 -20.20
C GLN A 245 -1.73 -13.43 -19.69
N ARG A 246 -2.92 -13.34 -19.08
CA ARG A 246 -3.70 -14.49 -18.65
C ARG A 246 -5.17 -14.29 -18.98
N THR A 247 -5.81 -15.34 -19.47
CA THR A 247 -7.23 -15.30 -19.82
C THR A 247 -8.10 -15.56 -18.59
N PHE A 248 -9.15 -14.75 -18.43
CA PHE A 248 -10.22 -14.94 -17.45
C PHE A 248 -11.57 -14.82 -18.16
N THR A 249 -12.59 -15.55 -17.70
CA THR A 249 -13.94 -15.41 -18.24
C THR A 249 -14.64 -14.24 -17.55
N LEU A 250 -15.05 -13.23 -18.32
CA LEU A 250 -15.79 -12.04 -17.89
C LEU A 250 -17.13 -11.98 -18.63
N ASP A 251 -18.23 -12.15 -17.90
CA ASP A 251 -19.60 -12.16 -18.46
C ASP A 251 -19.75 -13.22 -19.57
N GLY A 252 -19.22 -14.42 -19.31
CA GLY A 252 -19.24 -15.55 -20.25
C GLY A 252 -18.30 -15.43 -21.46
N VAL A 253 -17.51 -14.37 -21.54
CA VAL A 253 -16.52 -14.15 -22.62
C VAL A 253 -15.11 -14.27 -22.07
N ASP A 254 -14.24 -14.98 -22.78
CA ASP A 254 -12.82 -15.10 -22.42
C ASP A 254 -12.06 -13.83 -22.83
N GLU A 255 -11.49 -13.15 -21.84
CA GLU A 255 -10.79 -11.86 -21.99
C GLU A 255 -9.33 -11.99 -21.52
N ALA A 256 -8.42 -11.29 -22.18
CA ALA A 256 -7.00 -11.26 -21.78
C ALA A 256 -6.76 -10.17 -20.73
N PHE A 257 -6.22 -10.57 -19.58
CA PHE A 257 -5.81 -9.68 -18.50
C PHE A 257 -4.29 -9.58 -18.46
N GLU A 258 -3.78 -8.38 -18.21
CA GLU A 258 -2.42 -8.22 -17.73
C GLU A 258 -2.33 -8.86 -16.34
N PHE A 259 -1.32 -9.70 -16.11
CA PHE A 259 -1.24 -10.60 -14.97
C PHE A 259 0.15 -10.62 -14.36
N LEU A 260 0.22 -10.50 -13.05
CA LEU A 260 1.46 -10.59 -12.28
C LEU A 260 1.23 -11.48 -11.06
N ALA A 261 2.12 -12.45 -10.83
CA ALA A 261 2.05 -13.37 -9.69
C ALA A 261 3.40 -13.51 -9.00
N VAL A 262 3.37 -13.58 -7.67
CA VAL A 262 4.50 -13.85 -6.79
C VAL A 262 4.04 -14.74 -5.64
N ASP A 263 4.69 -15.89 -5.50
CA ASP A 263 4.30 -16.95 -4.57
C ASP A 263 2.84 -17.40 -4.82
N ASP A 264 2.01 -17.38 -3.77
CA ASP A 264 0.58 -17.69 -3.79
C ASP A 264 -0.31 -16.49 -4.15
N VAL A 265 0.25 -15.32 -4.43
CA VAL A 265 -0.51 -14.08 -4.61
C VAL A 265 -0.34 -13.50 -5.99
N TRP A 266 -1.44 -13.06 -6.56
CA TRP A 266 -1.49 -12.56 -7.91
C TRP A 266 -2.45 -11.37 -8.04
N VAL A 267 -2.17 -10.54 -9.04
CA VAL A 267 -3.02 -9.45 -9.48
C VAL A 267 -3.26 -9.58 -10.98
N ALA A 268 -4.49 -9.31 -11.41
CA ALA A 268 -4.85 -9.24 -12.81
C ALA A 268 -5.59 -7.93 -13.10
N ARG A 269 -5.37 -7.33 -14.27
CA ARG A 269 -6.05 -6.11 -14.71
C ARG A 269 -6.55 -6.27 -16.14
N HIS A 270 -7.76 -5.78 -16.39
CA HIS A 270 -8.31 -5.64 -17.74
C HIS A 270 -9.15 -4.38 -17.83
N GLU A 271 -9.15 -3.75 -19.00
CA GLU A 271 -9.99 -2.60 -19.32
C GLU A 271 -11.02 -3.03 -20.38
N ARG A 272 -12.31 -2.82 -20.09
CA ARG A 272 -13.42 -3.07 -21.01
C ARG A 272 -14.44 -1.96 -20.94
N ASP A 273 -14.79 -1.39 -22.09
CA ASP A 273 -15.83 -0.36 -22.21
C ASP A 273 -15.65 0.84 -21.25
N GLY A 274 -14.40 1.26 -21.01
CA GLY A 274 -14.07 2.36 -20.10
C GLY A 274 -14.11 1.99 -18.61
N ILE A 275 -14.14 0.70 -18.29
CA ILE A 275 -14.16 0.16 -16.94
C ILE A 275 -12.88 -0.67 -16.72
N GLU A 276 -12.13 -0.32 -15.69
CA GLU A 276 -11.02 -1.13 -15.20
C GLU A 276 -11.54 -2.18 -14.21
N VAL A 277 -11.19 -3.44 -14.47
CA VAL A 277 -11.43 -4.57 -13.56
C VAL A 277 -10.09 -5.04 -13.05
N VAL A 278 -9.88 -4.93 -11.73
CA VAL A 278 -8.68 -5.42 -11.04
C VAL A 278 -9.05 -6.56 -10.12
N LEU A 279 -8.36 -7.68 -10.27
CA LEU A 279 -8.50 -8.88 -9.46
C LEU A 279 -7.27 -9.06 -8.61
N VAL A 280 -7.45 -9.41 -7.33
CA VAL A 280 -6.35 -9.82 -6.45
C VAL A 280 -6.73 -11.11 -5.74
N GLY A 281 -5.96 -12.17 -5.97
CA GLY A 281 -6.13 -13.46 -5.31
C GLY A 281 -4.94 -13.82 -4.42
N ASN A 282 -5.20 -14.56 -3.35
CA ASN A 282 -4.19 -15.01 -2.39
C ASN A 282 -4.34 -16.49 -2.01
N GLY A 283 -3.75 -17.41 -2.76
CA GLY A 283 -3.93 -18.85 -2.54
C GLY A 283 -5.12 -19.44 -3.30
N ILE A 284 -5.76 -18.65 -4.17
CA ILE A 284 -6.75 -19.12 -5.16
C ILE A 284 -6.03 -19.38 -6.47
N ASP A 285 -6.32 -20.51 -7.11
CA ASP A 285 -5.89 -20.77 -8.49
C ASP A 285 -6.61 -19.80 -9.44
N PRO A 286 -5.87 -18.90 -10.14
CA PRO A 286 -6.49 -17.96 -11.07
C PRO A 286 -7.22 -18.64 -12.23
N ALA A 287 -6.93 -19.90 -12.58
CA ALA A 287 -7.68 -20.64 -13.61
C ALA A 287 -9.12 -20.98 -13.20
N THR A 288 -9.44 -20.89 -11.90
CA THR A 288 -10.79 -21.18 -11.37
C THR A 288 -11.68 -19.93 -11.28
N VAL A 289 -11.13 -18.75 -11.60
CA VAL A 289 -11.84 -17.48 -11.45
C VAL A 289 -12.58 -17.14 -12.75
N ALA A 290 -13.91 -17.12 -12.67
CA ALA A 290 -14.78 -16.53 -13.65
C ALA A 290 -15.57 -15.39 -13.00
N LEU A 291 -15.88 -14.34 -13.75
CA LEU A 291 -16.56 -13.14 -13.28
C LEU A 291 -17.92 -12.98 -13.94
N GLU A 292 -18.91 -12.60 -13.15
CA GLU A 292 -20.24 -12.22 -13.60
C GLU A 292 -20.63 -10.85 -13.03
N PRO A 293 -21.49 -10.09 -13.72
CA PRO A 293 -22.05 -8.88 -13.14
C PRO A 293 -22.85 -9.20 -11.88
N VAL A 294 -22.64 -8.46 -10.80
CA VAL A 294 -23.55 -8.47 -9.66
C VAL A 294 -24.90 -7.97 -10.19
N ALA A 295 -25.90 -8.85 -10.20
CA ALA A 295 -27.20 -8.56 -10.81
C ALA A 295 -27.76 -7.24 -10.29
N ARG A 296 -28.21 -6.35 -11.20
CA ARG A 296 -29.01 -5.19 -10.80
C ARG A 296 -30.30 -5.72 -10.19
N SER A 297 -30.54 -5.45 -8.91
CA SER A 297 -31.90 -5.49 -8.38
C SER A 297 -32.76 -4.60 -9.26
N ARG A 298 -33.66 -5.20 -10.04
CA ARG A 298 -34.58 -4.50 -10.94
C ARG A 298 -35.54 -3.61 -10.17
#